data_AF-A0A2M9GVH2-F1
#
_entry.id   AF-A0A2M9GVH2-F1
#
_cell.length_a   1.000
_cell.length_b   1.000
_cell.length_c   1.000
_cell.angle_alpha   90.00
_cell.angle_beta   90.00
_cell.angle_gamma   90.00
#
_symmetry.space_group_name_H-M   'P 1'
#
loop_
_entity.id
_entity.type
_entity.pdbx_description
1 polymer ?
#
loop_
_entity_poly.entity_id
_entity_poly.type
_entity_poly.pdbx_seq_one_letter_code
_entity_poly.pdbx_strand_id
1 'polypeptide(L)'
;MRKMLIGLAFTMAVAAPAWAAPDAAEQAQFESFVVAAGASNGAARSCGASEPDLAQHQATSRKNLERYAKEYGFSTAGYDGLYEKGLADGTRMMEEMKRSGVDGCRGVLGSFQNERVISYEDMKAALAEVSDGLPGESAEK
;
A
#
# COMPACT_ATOMS: atom_id res chain seq x y z
N MET A 1 -40.22 -12.24 -51.49
CA MET A 1 -39.98 -12.99 -50.22
C MET A 1 -38.48 -12.89 -49.93
N ARG A 2 -38.05 -12.05 -48.96
CA ARG A 2 -37.60 -12.45 -47.59
C ARG A 2 -36.42 -13.46 -47.68
N LYS A 3 -35.20 -13.20 -47.22
CA LYS A 3 -34.75 -12.59 -45.94
C LYS A 3 -33.27 -12.14 -46.04
N MET A 4 -32.96 -10.94 -45.56
CA MET A 4 -31.63 -10.64 -45.03
C MET A 4 -31.58 -11.11 -43.57
N LEU A 5 -30.51 -11.79 -43.18
CA LEU A 5 -30.20 -12.11 -41.79
C LEU A 5 -28.86 -11.45 -41.45
N ILE A 6 -28.94 -10.20 -41.00
CA ILE A 6 -27.91 -9.56 -40.20
C ILE A 6 -28.43 -9.63 -38.77
N GLY A 7 -27.75 -10.40 -37.92
CA GLY A 7 -28.14 -10.64 -36.53
C GLY A 7 -26.95 -10.45 -35.61
N LEU A 8 -26.84 -9.22 -35.11
CA LEU A 8 -26.03 -8.69 -34.01
C LEU A 8 -25.21 -9.69 -33.17
N ALA A 9 -23.89 -9.52 -33.20
CA ALA A 9 -23.02 -9.93 -32.11
C ALA A 9 -23.21 -8.96 -30.93
N PHE A 10 -23.92 -9.41 -29.90
CA PHE A 10 -24.00 -8.71 -28.61
C PHE A 10 -22.68 -8.94 -27.87
N THR A 11 -21.67 -8.10 -28.10
CA THR A 11 -20.53 -8.00 -27.18
C THR A 11 -21.04 -7.26 -25.94
N MET A 12 -21.42 -7.99 -24.91
CA MET A 12 -21.50 -7.39 -23.57
C MET A 12 -20.09 -6.95 -23.19
N ALA A 13 -19.79 -5.68 -23.42
CA ALA A 13 -18.74 -5.02 -22.66
C ALA A 13 -19.20 -5.06 -21.21
N VAL A 14 -18.63 -5.98 -20.42
CA VAL A 14 -18.65 -5.86 -18.97
C VAL A 14 -17.94 -4.54 -18.70
N ALA A 15 -18.73 -3.48 -18.47
CA ALA A 15 -18.22 -2.28 -17.87
C ALA A 15 -17.74 -2.71 -16.49
N ALA A 16 -16.44 -3.02 -16.37
CA ALA A 16 -15.78 -2.98 -15.08
C ALA A 16 -16.19 -1.65 -14.44
N PRO A 17 -16.58 -1.63 -13.15
CA PRO A 17 -16.89 -0.38 -12.48
C PRO A 17 -15.67 0.53 -12.70
N ALA A 18 -15.87 1.57 -13.49
CA ALA A 18 -14.84 2.57 -13.71
C ALA A 18 -14.82 3.36 -12.40
N TRP A 19 -14.00 2.90 -11.46
CA TRP A 19 -13.61 3.68 -10.30
C TRP A 19 -13.23 5.06 -10.86
N ALA A 20 -13.89 6.12 -10.36
CA ALA A 20 -13.50 7.46 -10.73
C ALA A 20 -11.99 7.61 -10.44
N ALA A 21 -11.29 8.39 -11.25
CA ALA A 21 -9.89 8.70 -10.93
C ALA A 21 -9.83 9.22 -9.48
N PRO A 22 -8.86 8.75 -8.67
CA PRO A 22 -8.83 9.08 -7.27
C PRO A 22 -8.72 10.58 -7.07
N ASP A 23 -9.41 11.08 -6.05
CA ASP A 23 -9.28 12.49 -5.69
C ASP A 23 -7.92 12.78 -5.00
N ALA A 24 -7.65 14.05 -4.72
CA ALA A 24 -6.38 14.46 -4.11
C ALA A 24 -6.20 13.90 -2.68
N ALA A 25 -7.29 13.67 -1.94
CA ALA A 25 -7.23 13.11 -0.60
C ALA A 25 -6.94 11.60 -0.65
N GLU A 26 -7.57 10.86 -1.55
CA GLU A 26 -7.30 9.45 -1.78
C GLU A 26 -5.85 9.24 -2.27
N GLN A 27 -5.35 10.09 -3.17
CA GLN A 27 -3.94 10.07 -3.60
C GLN A 27 -2.99 10.34 -2.42
N ALA A 28 -3.28 11.34 -1.58
CA ALA A 28 -2.47 11.62 -0.40
C ALA A 28 -2.49 10.46 0.62
N GLN A 29 -3.63 9.76 0.73
CA GLN A 29 -3.75 8.56 1.55
C GLN A 29 -2.87 7.42 1.02
N PHE A 30 -2.87 7.19 -0.30
CA PHE A 30 -1.96 6.23 -0.92
C PHE A 30 -0.49 6.58 -0.65
N GLU A 31 -0.11 7.86 -0.80
CA GLU A 31 1.26 8.32 -0.52
C GLU A 31 1.66 8.12 0.94
N SER A 32 0.72 8.31 1.87
CA SER A 32 0.90 8.00 3.30
C SER A 32 1.23 6.51 3.52
N PHE A 33 0.60 5.59 2.80
CA PHE A 33 0.92 4.16 2.88
C PHE A 33 2.34 3.85 2.40
N VAL A 34 2.82 4.54 1.36
CA VAL A 34 4.22 4.41 0.89
C VAL A 34 5.21 4.88 1.96
N VAL A 35 4.93 6.02 2.60
CA VAL A 35 5.74 6.53 3.71
C VAL A 35 5.71 5.55 4.90
N ALA A 36 4.54 5.02 5.25
CA ALA A 36 4.40 4.06 6.34
C ALA A 36 5.21 2.78 6.10
N ALA A 37 5.17 2.22 4.88
CA ALA A 37 5.98 1.06 4.52
C ALA A 37 7.49 1.34 4.64
N GLY A 38 7.93 2.53 4.22
CA GLY A 38 9.31 2.98 4.44
C GLY A 38 9.65 3.05 5.93
N ALA A 39 8.76 3.63 6.75
CA ALA A 39 8.93 3.77 8.19
C ALA A 39 9.03 2.44 8.93
N SER A 40 8.19 1.45 8.59
CA SER A 40 8.31 0.08 9.12
C SER A 40 9.69 -0.51 8.86
N ASN A 41 10.22 -0.33 7.64
CA ASN A 41 11.54 -0.84 7.26
C ASN A 41 12.68 -0.12 8.01
N GLY A 42 12.64 1.21 8.08
CA GLY A 42 13.62 2.02 8.82
C GLY A 42 13.63 1.71 10.31
N ALA A 43 12.45 1.58 10.92
CA ALA A 43 12.31 1.19 12.32
C ALA A 43 12.86 -0.22 12.57
N ALA A 44 12.54 -1.19 11.70
CA ALA A 44 13.05 -2.55 11.81
C ALA A 44 14.58 -2.61 11.69
N ARG A 45 15.17 -1.80 10.79
CA ARG A 45 16.63 -1.65 10.68
C ARG A 45 17.24 -1.15 11.98
N SER A 46 16.68 -0.09 12.57
CA SER A 46 17.14 0.42 13.89
C SER A 46 17.03 -0.62 15.01
N CYS A 47 16.12 -1.58 14.86
CA CYS A 47 15.94 -2.70 15.78
C CYS A 47 16.75 -3.96 15.44
N GLY A 48 17.62 -3.92 14.43
CA GLY A 48 18.53 -5.00 14.10
C GLY A 48 17.95 -6.09 13.20
N ALA A 49 16.88 -5.80 12.43
CA ALA A 49 16.45 -6.69 11.36
C ALA A 49 17.58 -6.93 10.35
N SER A 50 17.65 -8.14 9.79
CA SER A 50 18.72 -8.51 8.87
C SER A 50 18.53 -7.85 7.50
N GLU A 51 19.63 -7.55 6.79
CA GLU A 51 19.56 -6.97 5.44
C GLU A 51 18.73 -7.80 4.44
N PRO A 52 18.80 -9.15 4.43
CA PRO A 52 17.88 -9.96 3.61
C PRO A 52 16.41 -9.74 3.95
N ASP A 53 16.07 -9.61 5.24
CA ASP A 53 14.69 -9.37 5.65
C ASP A 53 14.22 -7.97 5.25
N LEU A 54 15.07 -6.95 5.43
CA LEU A 54 14.79 -5.57 5.02
C LEU A 54 14.58 -5.46 3.51
N ALA A 55 15.43 -6.11 2.72
CA ALA A 55 15.30 -6.16 1.26
C ALA A 55 14.02 -6.87 0.82
N GLN A 56 13.67 -7.99 1.47
CA GLN A 56 12.42 -8.69 1.18
C GLN A 56 11.20 -7.83 1.51
N HIS A 57 11.20 -7.14 2.65
CA HIS A 57 10.12 -6.23 3.01
C HIS A 57 9.95 -5.13 1.97
N GLN A 58 11.04 -4.45 1.60
CA GLN A 58 11.00 -3.41 0.56
C GLN A 58 10.42 -3.94 -0.76
N ALA A 59 10.86 -5.13 -1.20
CA ALA A 59 10.37 -5.75 -2.42
C ALA A 59 8.88 -6.11 -2.34
N THR A 60 8.43 -6.66 -1.20
CA THR A 60 7.02 -7.00 -0.96
C THR A 60 6.14 -5.75 -0.94
N SER A 61 6.51 -4.73 -0.15
CA SER A 61 5.77 -3.47 -0.07
C SER A 61 5.66 -2.80 -1.43
N ARG A 62 6.77 -2.68 -2.18
CA ARG A 62 6.76 -2.08 -3.52
C ARG A 62 5.81 -2.82 -4.45
N LYS A 63 5.98 -4.13 -4.58
CA LYS A 63 5.16 -4.97 -5.46
C LYS A 63 3.66 -4.80 -5.14
N ASN A 64 3.31 -4.82 -3.85
CA ASN A 64 1.91 -4.75 -3.45
C ASN A 64 1.34 -3.33 -3.60
N LEU A 65 2.07 -2.28 -3.22
CA LEU A 65 1.63 -0.90 -3.34
C LEU A 65 1.55 -0.44 -4.81
N GLU A 66 2.46 -0.88 -5.68
CA GLU A 66 2.36 -0.62 -7.13
C GLU A 66 1.14 -1.35 -7.74
N ARG A 67 0.82 -2.56 -7.28
CA ARG A 67 -0.41 -3.26 -7.68
C ARG A 67 -1.65 -2.50 -7.20
N TYR A 68 -1.66 -2.05 -5.94
CA TYR A 68 -2.75 -1.27 -5.36
C TYR A 68 -2.97 0.03 -6.13
N ALA A 69 -1.88 0.75 -6.42
CA ALA A 69 -1.92 1.98 -7.21
C ALA A 69 -2.52 1.75 -8.59
N LYS A 70 -2.10 0.67 -9.27
CA LYS A 70 -2.65 0.31 -10.57
C LYS A 70 -4.14 -0.07 -10.49
N GLU A 71 -4.56 -0.78 -9.45
CA GLU A 71 -5.96 -1.23 -9.27
C GLU A 71 -6.91 -0.04 -9.07
N TYR A 72 -6.50 0.97 -8.32
CA TYR A 72 -7.33 2.12 -7.95
C TYR A 72 -7.00 3.42 -8.71
N GLY A 73 -6.07 3.39 -9.67
CA GLY A 73 -5.73 4.53 -10.50
C GLY A 73 -4.85 5.59 -9.83
N PHE A 74 -4.16 5.26 -8.74
CA PHE A 74 -3.21 6.17 -8.08
C PHE A 74 -1.94 6.36 -8.89
N SER A 75 -1.36 7.55 -8.77
CA SER A 75 -0.01 7.84 -9.27
C SER A 75 1.03 7.23 -8.35
N THR A 76 2.01 6.53 -8.92
CA THR A 76 3.23 6.08 -8.24
C THR A 76 4.39 7.07 -8.41
N ALA A 77 4.14 8.24 -9.00
CA ALA A 77 5.16 9.28 -9.14
C ALA A 77 5.66 9.69 -7.76
N GLY A 78 6.97 9.61 -7.54
CA GLY A 78 7.59 9.94 -6.26
C GLY A 78 7.61 8.82 -5.23
N TYR A 79 7.18 7.59 -5.58
CA TYR A 79 7.24 6.42 -4.68
C TYR A 79 8.59 6.30 -3.96
N ASP A 80 9.70 6.33 -4.70
CA ASP A 80 11.04 6.14 -4.13
C ASP A 80 11.38 7.23 -3.11
N GLY A 81 11.03 8.49 -3.39
CA GLY A 81 11.25 9.61 -2.48
C GLY A 81 10.39 9.52 -1.21
N LEU A 82 9.13 9.10 -1.35
CA LEU A 82 8.22 8.90 -0.22
C LEU A 82 8.66 7.72 0.65
N TYR A 83 9.09 6.62 0.04
CA TYR A 83 9.60 5.45 0.76
C TYR A 83 10.88 5.79 1.51
N GLU A 84 11.82 6.51 0.88
CA GLU A 84 13.07 6.95 1.52
C GLU A 84 12.81 7.92 2.68
N LYS A 85 11.85 8.84 2.50
CA LYS A 85 11.38 9.71 3.59
C LYS A 85 10.87 8.88 4.77
N GLY A 86 10.01 7.89 4.49
CA GLY A 86 9.52 6.95 5.49
C GLY A 86 10.65 6.23 6.22
N LEU A 87 11.63 5.71 5.48
CA LEU A 87 12.79 5.03 6.04
C LEU A 87 13.54 5.91 7.04
N ALA A 88 13.79 7.18 6.68
CA ALA A 88 14.41 8.15 7.59
C ALA A 88 13.52 8.44 8.82
N ASP A 89 12.22 8.60 8.63
CA ASP A 89 11.25 8.86 9.71
C ASP A 89 11.19 7.72 10.72
N GLY A 90 11.07 6.48 10.26
CA GLY A 90 11.06 5.28 11.12
C GLY A 90 12.37 5.08 11.87
N THR A 91 13.50 5.34 11.21
CA THR A 91 14.83 5.29 11.83
C THR A 91 14.94 6.28 12.99
N ARG A 92 14.60 7.55 12.72
CA ARG A 92 14.61 8.64 13.70
C ARG A 92 13.67 8.38 14.87
N MET A 93 12.47 7.86 14.61
CA MET A 93 11.50 7.52 15.66
C MET A 93 12.09 6.51 16.65
N MET A 94 12.76 5.47 16.16
CA MET A 94 13.38 4.47 17.04
C MET A 94 14.55 5.04 17.83
N GLU A 95 15.34 5.94 17.25
CA GLU A 95 16.41 6.65 17.95
C GLU A 95 15.86 7.55 19.07
N GLU A 96 14.74 8.24 18.83
CA GLU A 96 14.03 9.05 19.82
C GLU A 96 13.48 8.22 20.97
N MET A 97 12.84 7.08 20.67
CA MET A 97 12.36 6.15 21.69
C MET A 97 13.50 5.63 22.56
N LYS A 98 14.61 5.21 21.93
CA LYS A 98 15.81 4.75 22.64
C LYS A 98 16.39 5.82 23.55
N ARG A 99 16.50 7.07 23.07
CA ARG A 99 16.96 8.22 23.90
C ARG A 99 16.04 8.50 25.08
N SER A 100 14.74 8.21 24.92
CA SER A 100 13.72 8.38 25.96
C SER A 100 13.61 7.18 26.90
N GLY A 101 14.46 6.15 26.74
CA GLY A 101 14.44 4.94 27.56
C GLY A 101 13.31 3.95 27.26
N VAL A 102 12.62 4.11 26.12
CA VAL A 102 11.54 3.23 25.69
C VAL A 102 12.07 2.20 24.69
N ASP A 103 11.90 0.91 24.99
CA ASP A 103 12.20 -0.18 24.05
C ASP A 103 10.96 -0.54 23.23
N GLY A 104 10.91 -0.03 22.00
CA GLY A 104 9.86 -0.35 21.02
C GLY A 104 10.18 -1.56 20.13
N CYS A 105 11.37 -2.15 20.23
CA CYS A 105 11.87 -3.05 19.20
C CYS A 105 11.14 -4.39 19.14
N ARG A 106 10.60 -4.88 20.27
CA ARG A 106 9.76 -6.08 20.26
C ARG A 106 8.51 -5.89 19.39
N GLY A 107 7.84 -4.74 19.50
CA GLY A 107 6.64 -4.44 18.73
C GLY A 107 6.95 -4.27 17.24
N VAL A 108 7.96 -3.45 16.94
CA VAL A 108 8.42 -3.18 15.57
C VAL A 108 8.79 -4.46 14.84
N LEU A 109 9.64 -5.30 15.44
CA LEU A 109 10.06 -6.55 14.80
C LEU A 109 8.89 -7.53 14.65
N GLY A 110 7.92 -7.54 15.57
CA GLY A 110 6.72 -8.35 15.45
C GLY A 110 5.92 -8.02 14.20
N SER A 111 5.56 -6.74 14.01
CA SER A 111 4.81 -6.29 12.84
C SER A 111 5.61 -6.45 11.54
N PHE A 112 6.90 -6.10 11.57
CA PHE A 112 7.79 -6.21 10.42
C PHE A 112 7.88 -7.63 9.85
N GLN A 113 7.89 -8.66 10.71
CA GLN A 113 7.94 -10.05 10.23
C GLN A 113 6.69 -10.44 9.44
N ASN A 114 5.52 -9.90 9.81
CA ASN A 114 4.28 -10.07 9.06
C ASN A 114 4.32 -9.28 7.74
N GLU A 115 4.64 -7.99 7.81
CA GLU A 115 4.67 -7.08 6.65
C GLU A 115 5.64 -7.54 5.57
N ARG A 116 6.78 -8.13 5.95
CA ARG A 116 7.78 -8.63 5.00
C ARG A 116 7.26 -9.67 4.03
N VAL A 117 6.31 -10.50 4.47
CA VAL A 117 5.77 -11.63 3.72
C VAL A 117 4.29 -11.49 3.42
N ILE A 118 3.69 -10.34 3.74
CA ILE A 118 2.25 -10.10 3.60
C ILE A 118 1.80 -10.29 2.15
N SER A 119 0.67 -10.98 1.97
CA SER A 119 0.06 -11.12 0.66
C SER A 119 -0.54 -9.78 0.20
N TYR A 120 -0.80 -9.65 -1.09
CA TYR A 120 -1.46 -8.44 -1.60
C TYR A 120 -2.87 -8.26 -1.01
N GLU A 121 -3.64 -9.36 -0.91
CA GLU A 121 -5.02 -9.29 -0.43
C GLU A 121 -5.06 -8.95 1.07
N ASP A 122 -4.15 -9.50 1.88
CA ASP A 122 -4.05 -9.16 3.30
C ASP A 122 -3.59 -7.70 3.49
N MET A 123 -2.64 -7.24 2.68
CA MET A 123 -2.22 -5.83 2.71
C MET A 123 -3.39 -4.92 2.34
N LYS A 124 -4.11 -5.22 1.25
CA LYS A 124 -5.26 -4.44 0.80
C LYS A 124 -6.36 -4.39 1.87
N ALA A 125 -6.63 -5.50 2.56
CA ALA A 125 -7.58 -5.55 3.68
C ALA A 125 -7.11 -4.66 4.84
N ALA A 126 -5.84 -4.73 5.22
CA ALA A 126 -5.28 -3.86 6.26
C ALA A 126 -5.32 -2.38 5.88
N LEU A 127 -5.06 -2.05 4.61
CA LEU A 127 -5.20 -0.68 4.11
C LEU A 127 -6.65 -0.19 4.22
N ALA A 128 -7.62 -1.02 3.82
CA ALA A 128 -9.04 -0.70 3.94
C ALA A 128 -9.47 -0.47 5.39
N GLU A 129 -8.95 -1.26 6.33
CA GLU A 129 -9.23 -1.10 7.76
C GLU A 129 -8.77 0.27 8.29
N VAL A 130 -7.60 0.76 7.85
CA VAL A 130 -7.06 2.05 8.32
C VAL A 130 -7.56 3.25 7.52
N SER A 131 -8.19 3.05 6.36
CA SER A 131 -8.77 4.12 5.53
C SER A 131 -10.30 4.16 5.53
N ASP A 132 -10.95 3.47 6.47
CA ASP A 132 -12.41 3.36 6.56
C ASP A 132 -13.10 2.80 5.28
N GLY A 133 -12.40 1.91 4.56
CA GLY A 133 -12.88 1.28 3.32
C GLY A 133 -11.88 1.33 2.19
N LEU A 134 -12.22 0.70 1.06
CA LEU A 134 -11.44 0.81 -0.17
C LEU A 134 -11.74 2.14 -0.89
N PRO A 135 -10.78 2.67 -1.67
CA PRO A 135 -10.97 3.93 -2.42
C PRO A 135 -12.24 3.87 -3.25
N GLY A 136 -13.07 4.91 -3.26
CA GLY A 136 -14.36 4.91 -3.96
C GLY A 136 -15.51 4.13 -3.32
N GLU A 137 -15.31 3.39 -2.23
CA GLU A 137 -16.42 2.93 -1.39
C GLU A 137 -16.89 4.12 -0.56
N SER A 138 -18.08 4.65 -0.84
CA SER A 138 -18.69 5.64 0.04
C SER A 138 -18.90 4.98 1.40
N ALA A 139 -18.29 5.53 2.45
CA ALA A 139 -18.62 5.15 3.82
C ALA A 139 -20.14 5.30 3.99
N GLU A 140 -20.88 4.19 3.94
CA GLU A 140 -22.30 4.16 4.30
C GLU A 140 -22.37 4.62 5.76
N LYS A 141 -22.75 5.89 5.95
CA LYS A 141 -23.10 6.44 7.26
C LYS A 141 -24.52 6.05 7.63
#